data_AF-A0A1A8XWJ6-F1
#
_entry.id   AF-A0A1A8XWJ6-F1
#
_cell.length_a   1.000
_cell.length_b   1.000
_cell.length_c   1.000
_cell.angle_alpha   90.00
_cell.angle_beta   90.00
_cell.angle_gamma   90.00
#
_symmetry.space_group_name_H-M   'P 1'
#
loop_
_entity.id
_entity.type
_entity.pdbx_description
1 polymer ?
#
loop_
_entity_poly.entity_id
_entity_poly.type
_entity_poly.pdbx_seq_one_letter_code
_entity_poly.pdbx_strand_id
1 'polypeptide(L)'
;MNIPPRTERPLHWVGSAKRNLLDFPEEVVDEFGYALGVVQMGGQPPTAKHWKGEGTGVFELVEDFLGDTYRVAYTVRFAKAVYVLHCFQKKSPSGIRTAKADIDRIRERLKTARNDYEVRYGKEN
;
A
#
# COMPACT_ATOMS: atom_id res chain seq x y z
N MET A 1 21.88 25.71 -3.73
CA MET A 1 20.61 25.38 -3.05
C MET A 1 20.85 24.13 -2.21
N ASN A 2 20.68 24.21 -0.89
CA ASN A 2 20.83 23.06 0.00
C ASN A 2 19.48 22.35 0.11
N ILE A 3 19.19 21.43 -0.82
CA ILE A 3 18.01 20.57 -0.72
C ILE A 3 18.38 19.52 0.34
N PRO A 4 17.73 19.49 1.51
CA PRO A 4 17.99 18.42 2.46
C PRO A 4 17.75 17.07 1.77
N PRO A 5 18.58 16.05 2.01
CA PRO A 5 18.35 14.74 1.42
C PRO A 5 16.92 14.32 1.76
N ARG A 6 16.12 14.00 0.74
CA ARG A 6 14.80 13.41 0.95
C ARG A 6 15.04 12.07 1.64
N THR A 7 14.91 12.03 2.96
CA THR A 7 15.00 10.77 3.69
C THR A 7 13.80 9.92 3.28
N GLU A 8 14.08 8.82 2.60
CA GLU A 8 13.09 7.85 2.17
C GLU A 8 12.22 7.42 3.36
N ARG A 9 10.90 7.55 3.26
CA ARG A 9 10.01 7.04 4.30
C ARG A 9 10.05 5.51 4.27
N PRO A 10 10.30 4.83 5.40
CA PRO A 10 10.31 3.37 5.43
C PRO A 10 8.94 2.79 5.07
N LEU A 11 8.95 1.64 4.40
CA LEU A 11 7.77 0.79 4.24
C LEU A 11 7.63 -0.18 5.40
N HIS A 12 6.50 -0.08 6.10
CA HIS A 12 6.09 -1.08 7.07
C HIS A 12 5.02 -1.99 6.46
N TRP A 13 5.26 -3.29 6.53
CA TRP A 13 4.37 -4.30 5.94
C TRP A 13 3.45 -4.87 7.01
N VAL A 14 2.14 -4.80 6.79
CA VAL A 14 1.17 -5.29 7.78
C VAL A 14 0.80 -6.74 7.49
N GLY A 15 1.02 -7.61 8.47
CA GLY A 15 0.68 -9.04 8.37
C GLY A 15 1.35 -9.70 7.17
N SER A 16 0.56 -10.39 6.34
CA SER A 16 1.08 -11.15 5.19
C SER A 16 1.35 -10.32 3.94
N ALA A 17 1.19 -8.99 3.97
CA ALA A 17 1.23 -8.15 2.76
C ALA A 17 2.52 -8.36 1.94
N LYS A 18 3.70 -8.34 2.57
CA LYS A 18 4.97 -8.54 1.87
C LYS A 18 5.05 -9.91 1.20
N ARG A 19 4.69 -10.97 1.93
CA ARG A 19 4.68 -12.33 1.38
C ARG A 19 3.75 -12.41 0.16
N ASN A 20 2.55 -11.85 0.28
CA ASN A 20 1.58 -11.89 -0.83
C ASN A 20 2.02 -11.07 -2.04
N LEU A 21 2.75 -9.97 -1.87
CA LEU A 21 3.38 -9.29 -3.00
C LEU A 21 4.38 -10.22 -3.68
N LEU A 22 5.27 -10.86 -2.90
CA LEU A 22 6.31 -11.76 -3.44
C LEU A 22 5.76 -13.05 -4.05
N ASP A 23 4.48 -13.37 -3.82
CA ASP A 23 3.78 -14.50 -4.47
C ASP A 23 3.21 -14.12 -5.87
N PHE A 24 3.32 -12.84 -6.29
CA PHE A 24 2.88 -12.38 -7.61
C PHE A 24 3.89 -12.73 -8.72
N PRO A 25 3.49 -12.63 -10.01
CA PRO A 25 4.44 -12.67 -11.12
C PRO A 25 5.55 -11.63 -10.94
N GLU A 26 6.77 -11.96 -11.39
CA GLU A 26 7.97 -11.14 -11.18
C GLU A 26 7.79 -9.72 -11.73
N GLU A 27 7.22 -9.59 -12.93
CA GLU A 27 6.95 -8.30 -13.56
C GLU A 27 5.98 -7.44 -12.73
N VAL A 28 4.98 -8.07 -12.09
CA VAL A 28 4.04 -7.38 -11.21
C VAL A 28 4.72 -6.94 -9.90
N VAL A 29 5.64 -7.75 -9.38
CA VAL A 29 6.46 -7.40 -8.21
C VAL A 29 7.33 -6.19 -8.49
N ASP A 30 7.99 -6.17 -9.66
CA ASP A 30 8.86 -5.08 -10.07
C ASP A 30 8.08 -3.76 -10.18
N GLU A 31 6.92 -3.77 -10.83
CA GLU A 31 6.15 -2.53 -11.00
C GLU A 31 5.56 -1.99 -9.70
N PHE A 32 5.06 -2.87 -8.82
CA PHE A 32 4.67 -2.42 -7.48
C PHE A 32 5.86 -1.99 -6.64
N GLY A 33 7.03 -2.62 -6.79
CA GLY A 33 8.27 -2.21 -6.13
C GLY A 33 8.67 -0.79 -6.51
N TYR A 34 8.72 -0.50 -7.82
CA TYR A 34 9.00 0.84 -8.34
C TYR A 34 7.98 1.88 -7.84
N ALA A 35 6.68 1.57 -7.97
CA ALA A 35 5.62 2.47 -7.52
C ALA A 35 5.68 2.74 -6.00
N LEU A 36 5.94 1.72 -5.18
CA LEU A 36 6.11 1.91 -3.74
C LEU A 36 7.35 2.78 -3.43
N GLY A 37 8.46 2.61 -4.16
CA GLY A 37 9.63 3.48 -4.04
C GLY A 37 9.31 4.95 -4.29
N VAL A 38 8.50 5.25 -5.31
CA VAL A 38 8.01 6.62 -5.57
C VAL A 38 7.20 7.15 -4.38
N VAL A 39 6.34 6.32 -3.77
CA VAL A 39 5.56 6.69 -2.58
C VAL A 39 6.45 6.98 -1.35
N GLN A 40 7.51 6.19 -1.16
CA GLN A 40 8.48 6.40 -0.08
C GLN A 40 9.18 7.76 -0.18
N MET A 41 9.46 8.21 -1.41
CA MET A 41 10.04 9.53 -1.71
C MET A 41 9.03 10.69 -1.63
N GLY A 42 7.79 10.40 -1.25
CA GLY A 42 6.69 11.37 -1.13
C GLY A 42 6.02 11.70 -2.47
N GLY A 43 6.33 10.96 -3.54
CA GLY A 43 5.64 11.06 -4.82
C GLY A 43 4.32 10.29 -4.83
N GLN A 44 3.55 10.48 -5.90
CA GLN A 44 2.35 9.70 -6.18
C GLN A 44 2.52 9.01 -7.54
N PRO A 45 2.59 7.67 -7.58
CA PRO A 45 2.63 6.93 -8.84
C PRO A 45 1.40 7.21 -9.70
N PRO A 46 1.52 7.21 -11.05
CA PRO A 46 0.38 7.38 -11.94
C PRO A 46 -0.71 6.31 -11.76
N THR A 47 -0.33 5.10 -11.34
CA THR A 47 -1.23 3.97 -11.10
C THR A 47 -1.96 4.06 -9.75
N ALA A 48 -1.57 5.01 -8.88
CA ALA A 48 -2.16 5.18 -7.56
C ALA A 48 -3.57 5.79 -7.64
N LYS A 49 -4.54 5.08 -7.06
CA LYS A 49 -5.95 5.48 -6.96
C LYS A 49 -6.35 5.60 -5.50
N HIS A 50 -7.26 6.53 -5.21
CA HIS A 50 -7.83 6.63 -3.86
C HIS A 50 -8.66 5.39 -3.54
N TRP A 51 -8.42 4.82 -2.36
CA TRP A 51 -9.27 3.75 -1.84
C TRP A 51 -10.60 4.32 -1.34
N LYS A 52 -11.72 3.78 -1.83
CA LYS A 52 -13.05 4.22 -1.40
C LYS A 52 -13.46 3.51 -0.11
N GLY A 53 -13.95 4.28 0.88
CA GLY A 53 -14.63 3.74 2.06
C GLY A 53 -13.83 3.70 3.37
N GLU A 54 -12.52 3.96 3.35
CA GLU A 54 -11.69 3.97 4.57
C GLU A 54 -11.24 5.38 5.00
N GLY A 55 -11.65 6.42 4.28
CA GLY A 55 -11.30 7.83 4.50
C GLY A 55 -10.07 8.29 3.70
N THR A 56 -9.64 9.54 3.90
CA THR A 56 -8.51 10.16 3.17
C THR A 56 -7.17 9.49 3.45
N GLY A 57 -6.23 9.51 2.51
CA GLY A 57 -4.87 9.00 2.77
C GLY A 57 -4.69 7.47 2.67
N VAL A 58 -5.72 6.72 2.24
CA VAL A 58 -5.61 5.32 1.85
C VAL A 58 -5.73 5.23 0.33
N PHE A 59 -4.84 4.44 -0.28
CA PHE A 59 -4.68 4.34 -1.72
C PHE A 59 -4.51 2.88 -2.14
N GLU A 60 -4.73 2.63 -3.43
CA GLU A 60 -4.41 1.37 -4.09
C GLU A 60 -3.56 1.61 -5.33
N LEU A 61 -2.55 0.77 -5.54
CA LEU A 61 -1.91 0.56 -6.83
C LEU A 61 -2.65 -0.57 -7.55
N VAL A 62 -2.76 -0.49 -8.87
CA VAL A 62 -3.43 -1.49 -9.71
C VAL A 62 -2.53 -1.81 -10.87
N GLU A 63 -2.30 -3.10 -11.12
CA GLU A 63 -1.52 -3.61 -12.25
C GLU A 63 -2.28 -4.78 -12.89
N ASP A 64 -2.33 -4.81 -14.22
CA ASP A 64 -3.00 -5.87 -14.98
C ASP A 64 -1.95 -6.72 -15.69
N PHE A 65 -1.95 -8.03 -15.47
CA PHE A 65 -0.98 -8.95 -16.04
C PHE A 65 -1.64 -10.24 -16.49
N LEU A 66 -1.47 -10.59 -17.77
CA LEU A 66 -2.00 -11.81 -18.39
C LEU A 66 -3.50 -12.08 -18.12
N GLY A 67 -4.32 -11.03 -18.07
CA GLY A 67 -5.76 -11.13 -17.84
C GLY A 67 -6.19 -11.11 -16.37
N ASP A 68 -5.23 -11.07 -15.46
CA ASP A 68 -5.45 -10.91 -14.02
C ASP A 68 -5.16 -9.48 -13.55
N THR A 69 -5.93 -8.99 -12.58
CA THR A 69 -5.70 -7.67 -11.95
C THR A 69 -5.14 -7.85 -10.55
N TYR A 70 -3.97 -7.27 -10.28
CA TYR A 70 -3.30 -7.26 -8.98
C TYR A 70 -3.43 -5.89 -8.33
N ARG A 71 -3.48 -5.86 -7.00
CA ARG A 71 -3.61 -4.61 -6.23
C ARG A 71 -2.74 -4.59 -5.00
N VAL A 72 -2.24 -3.40 -4.69
CA VAL A 72 -1.53 -3.09 -3.44
C VAL A 72 -2.21 -1.94 -2.73
N ALA A 73 -2.87 -2.21 -1.61
CA ALA A 73 -3.46 -1.20 -0.74
C ALA A 73 -2.43 -0.69 0.27
N TYR A 74 -2.29 0.63 0.39
CA TYR A 74 -1.35 1.30 1.29
C TYR A 74 -1.93 2.57 1.89
N THR A 75 -1.30 3.07 2.95
CA THR A 75 -1.68 4.34 3.61
C THR A 75 -0.48 5.25 3.81
N VAL A 76 -0.71 6.54 3.60
CA VAL A 76 0.26 7.62 3.80
C VAL A 76 -0.15 8.57 4.92
N ARG A 77 -1.17 8.20 5.72
CA ARG A 77 -1.64 8.98 6.87
C ARG A 77 -0.58 9.26 7.93
N PHE A 78 0.48 8.45 7.92
CA PHE A 78 1.53 8.45 8.92
C PHE A 78 2.74 9.20 8.35
N ALA A 79 3.04 10.37 8.91
CA ALA A 79 4.02 11.29 8.31
C ALA A 79 5.41 10.65 8.14
N LYS A 80 5.82 9.81 9.09
CA LYS A 80 7.17 9.22 9.14
C LYS A 80 7.31 7.89 8.39
N ALA A 81 6.23 7.27 7.93
CA ALA A 81 6.29 5.94 7.31
C ALA A 81 5.11 5.67 6.38
N VAL A 82 5.31 4.78 5.41
CA VAL A 82 4.25 4.28 4.54
C VAL A 82 3.90 2.86 4.99
N TYR A 83 2.62 2.56 5.16
CA TYR A 83 2.19 1.20 5.53
C TYR A 83 1.54 0.51 4.35
N VAL A 84 2.09 -0.64 3.96
CA VAL A 84 1.46 -1.53 2.98
C VAL A 84 0.51 -2.44 3.73
N LEU A 85 -0.78 -2.28 3.46
CA LEU A 85 -1.87 -2.93 4.18
C LEU A 85 -2.15 -4.31 3.57
N HIS A 86 -2.28 -4.41 2.26
CA HIS A 86 -2.66 -5.67 1.62
C HIS A 86 -2.23 -5.73 0.16
N CYS A 87 -1.70 -6.87 -0.25
CA CYS A 87 -1.43 -7.21 -1.64
C CYS A 87 -2.33 -8.40 -2.01
N PHE A 88 -3.14 -8.28 -3.06
CA PHE A 88 -4.05 -9.34 -3.49
C PHE A 88 -4.29 -9.31 -5.01
N GLN A 89 -4.55 -10.48 -5.59
CA GLN A 89 -5.11 -10.63 -6.93
C GLN A 89 -6.63 -10.56 -6.85
N LYS A 90 -7.25 -9.75 -7.71
CA LYS A 90 -8.69 -9.66 -7.85
C LYS A 90 -9.21 -10.95 -8.51
N LYS A 91 -9.99 -11.74 -7.78
CA LYS A 91 -10.45 -13.07 -8.24
C LYS A 91 -11.65 -13.08 -9.20
N SER A 92 -12.24 -11.93 -9.54
CA SER A 92 -13.40 -11.85 -10.44
C SER A 92 -13.11 -10.92 -11.63
N PRO A 93 -13.14 -11.44 -12.88
CA PRO A 93 -12.98 -10.62 -14.08
C PRO A 93 -14.09 -9.56 -14.22
N SER A 94 -15.33 -9.89 -13.83
CA SER A 94 -16.52 -9.05 -14.05
C SER A 94 -16.94 -8.18 -12.85
N GLY A 95 -16.45 -8.45 -11.64
CA GLY A 95 -16.81 -7.66 -10.46
C GLY A 95 -16.08 -6.32 -10.44
N ILE A 96 -16.78 -5.19 -10.60
CA ILE A 96 -16.18 -3.84 -10.42
C ILE A 96 -15.73 -3.62 -8.97
N ARG A 97 -16.40 -4.28 -8.02
CA ARG A 97 -16.17 -4.13 -6.58
C ARG A 97 -15.12 -5.10 -6.07
N THR A 98 -14.19 -4.59 -5.28
CA THR A 98 -13.29 -5.40 -4.45
C THR A 98 -14.09 -6.32 -3.54
N ALA A 99 -13.62 -7.55 -3.34
CA ALA A 99 -14.34 -8.51 -2.50
C ALA A 99 -14.44 -8.00 -1.06
N LYS A 100 -15.56 -8.28 -0.40
CA LYS A 100 -15.79 -7.85 0.99
C LYS A 100 -14.65 -8.30 1.93
N ALA A 101 -14.12 -9.50 1.71
CA ALA A 101 -13.00 -10.03 2.49
C ALA A 101 -11.73 -9.16 2.40
N ASP A 102 -11.40 -8.63 1.22
CA ASP A 102 -10.23 -7.77 1.04
C ASP A 102 -10.47 -6.39 1.66
N ILE A 103 -11.70 -5.87 1.57
CA ILE A 103 -12.11 -4.62 2.23
C ILE A 103 -11.97 -4.74 3.75
N ASP A 104 -12.55 -5.79 4.33
CA ASP A 104 -12.50 -6.03 5.77
C ASP A 104 -11.05 -6.23 6.23
N ARG A 105 -10.22 -6.92 5.45
CA ARG A 105 -8.79 -7.09 5.71
C ARG A 105 -8.05 -5.76 5.75
N ILE A 106 -8.28 -4.88 4.78
CA ILE A 106 -7.64 -3.56 4.72
C ILE A 106 -8.03 -2.73 5.94
N ARG A 107 -9.30 -2.74 6.33
CA ARG A 107 -9.80 -2.05 7.53
C ARG A 107 -9.12 -2.53 8.80
N GLU A 108 -9.03 -3.85 9.01
CA GLU A 108 -8.35 -4.43 10.17
C GLU A 108 -6.87 -4.07 10.21
N ARG A 109 -6.19 -4.18 9.06
CA ARG A 109 -4.76 -3.88 8.96
C ARG A 109 -4.46 -2.38 9.08
N LEU A 110 -5.39 -1.50 8.71
CA LEU A 110 -5.27 -0.07 8.94
C LEU A 110 -5.29 0.27 10.44
N LYS A 111 -6.09 -0.43 11.25
CA LYS A 111 -6.05 -0.31 12.71
C LYS A 111 -4.71 -0.80 13.27
N THR A 112 -4.21 -1.92 12.75
CA THR A 112 -2.89 -2.46 13.15
C THR A 112 -1.77 -1.48 12.82
N ALA A 113 -1.79 -0.88 11.63
CA ALA A 113 -0.82 0.12 11.20
C ALA A 113 -0.82 1.36 12.12
N ARG A 114 -2.00 1.82 12.55
CA ARG A 114 -2.11 2.94 13.51
C ARG A 114 -1.42 2.59 14.83
N ASN A 115 -1.73 1.44 15.41
CA ASN A 115 -1.16 1.03 16.69
C ASN A 115 0.37 0.87 16.58
N ASP A 116 0.86 0.25 15.52
CA ASP A 116 2.31 0.10 15.27
C ASP A 116 2.99 1.47 15.10
N TYR A 117 2.35 2.41 14.40
CA TYR A 117 2.88 3.77 14.26
C TYR A 117 2.99 4.50 15.60
N GLU A 118 1.95 4.42 16.44
CA GLU A 118 1.94 5.02 17.79
C GLU A 118 3.06 4.44 18.66
N VAL A 119 3.27 3.13 18.62
CA VAL A 119 4.34 2.45 19.38
C VAL A 119 5.73 2.87 18.88
N ARG A 120 5.94 2.94 17.56
CA ARG A 120 7.25 3.26 16.96
C ARG A 120 7.61 4.74 17.02
N TYR A 121 6.63 5.61 16.82
CA TYR A 121 6.88 7.03 16.53
C TYR A 121 6.15 8.00 17.48
N GLY A 122 5.27 7.50 18.36
CA GLY A 122 4.47 8.33 19.27
C GLY A 122 5.22 8.87 20.48
N LYS A 123 6.47 8.44 20.72
CA LYS A 123 7.31 8.92 21.83
C LYS A 123 8.15 10.16 21.48
N GLU A 124 8.03 10.69 20.28
CA GLU A 124 8.62 11.99 19.91
C GLU A 124 7.55 13.08 20.02
N ASN A 125 7.28 13.52 21.24
CA ASN A 125 6.66 14.80 21.58
C ASN A 125 7.25 15.27 22.91
#